data_AF-A0A1F7PMD1-F1
#
_entry.id   AF-A0A1F7PMD1-F1
#
_cell.length_a   1.000
_cell.length_b   1.000
_cell.length_c   1.000
_cell.angle_alpha   90.00
_cell.angle_beta   90.00
_cell.angle_gamma   90.00
#
_symmetry.space_group_name_H-M   'P 1'
#
loop_
_entity.id
_entity.type
_entity.pdbx_description
1 polymer ?
#
loop_
_entity_poly.entity_id
_entity_poly.type
_entity_poly.pdbx_seq_one_letter_code
_entity_poly.pdbx_strand_id
1 'polypeptide(L)'
;MAVTFAEVRRTFRWEDVVGRLDWDPARRLNRAHEACDRWARERSRVALVWVGAGGESRTFTYFDLARLAGRLANALRRLGIGRGDRVAALMPRVPEAYVASLAVWKLGAVFVPLFTGFGPEAPREIEFVPSLPRTESGKIQRALLRRQAAASSAQA
;
A
#
# COMPACT_ATOMS: atom_id res chain seq x y z
N MET A 1 -22.87 -6.86 26.01
CA MET A 1 -23.75 -5.71 25.68
C MET A 1 -23.18 -5.01 24.46
N ALA A 2 -24.01 -4.62 23.50
CA ALA A 2 -23.57 -3.84 22.35
C ALA A 2 -23.30 -2.39 22.78
N VAL A 3 -22.15 -1.83 22.43
CA VAL A 3 -21.80 -0.43 22.72
C VAL A 3 -22.51 0.48 21.70
N THR A 4 -23.14 1.56 22.16
CA THR A 4 -23.81 2.52 21.28
C THR A 4 -22.82 3.51 20.68
N PHE A 5 -23.15 4.10 19.52
CA PHE A 5 -22.32 5.16 18.92
C PHE A 5 -22.14 6.37 19.86
N ALA A 6 -23.21 6.78 20.56
CA ALA A 6 -23.15 7.90 21.50
C ALA A 6 -22.17 7.65 22.64
N GLU A 7 -22.12 6.42 23.15
CA GLU A 7 -21.14 5.99 24.16
C GLU A 7 -19.72 6.01 23.60
N VAL A 8 -19.48 5.37 22.44
CA VAL A 8 -18.15 5.37 21.81
C VAL A 8 -17.65 6.80 21.61
N ARG A 9 -18.49 7.70 21.09
CA ARG A 9 -18.10 9.10 20.88
C ARG A 9 -17.72 9.80 22.18
N ARG A 10 -18.44 9.55 23.28
CA ARG A 10 -18.18 10.16 24.58
C ARG A 10 -16.91 9.61 25.24
N THR A 11 -16.67 8.30 25.10
CA THR A 11 -15.57 7.61 25.78
C THR A 11 -14.32 7.43 24.94
N PHE A 12 -14.35 7.75 23.64
CA PHE A 12 -13.20 7.59 22.73
C PHE A 12 -11.94 8.26 23.27
N ARG A 13 -10.84 7.50 23.28
CA ARG A 13 -9.48 7.98 23.56
C ARG A 13 -8.55 7.47 22.47
N TRP A 14 -7.59 8.29 22.05
CA TRP A 14 -6.60 7.87 21.06
C TRP A 14 -5.69 6.78 21.61
N GLU A 15 -5.45 6.81 22.91
CA GLU A 15 -4.69 5.82 23.68
C GLU A 15 -5.31 4.43 23.53
N ASP A 16 -6.65 4.31 23.48
CA ASP A 16 -7.34 3.03 23.27
C ASP A 16 -7.11 2.47 21.86
N VAL A 17 -6.91 3.35 20.87
CA VAL A 17 -6.62 2.94 19.48
C VAL A 17 -5.16 2.53 19.36
N VAL A 18 -4.25 3.35 19.90
CA VAL A 18 -2.81 3.09 19.91
C VAL A 18 -2.50 1.82 20.70
N GLY A 19 -3.18 1.58 21.82
CA GLY A 19 -3.02 0.38 22.65
C GLY A 19 -3.43 -0.93 21.96
N ARG A 20 -4.06 -0.89 20.78
CA ARG A 20 -4.38 -2.08 19.95
C ARG A 20 -3.27 -2.45 18.98
N LEU A 21 -2.25 -1.61 18.82
CA LEU A 21 -1.09 -1.90 18.00
C LEU A 21 -0.08 -2.69 18.82
N ASP A 22 0.73 -3.53 18.15
CA ASP A 22 1.84 -4.21 18.83
C ASP A 22 2.98 -3.23 19.17
N TRP A 23 3.02 -2.07 18.50
CA TRP A 23 4.06 -1.05 18.66
C TRP A 23 3.51 0.34 18.96
N ASP A 24 4.36 1.17 19.59
CA ASP A 24 4.14 2.61 19.75
C ASP A 24 4.42 3.34 18.43
N PRO A 25 3.38 3.85 17.73
CA PRO A 25 3.54 4.50 16.43
C PRO A 25 4.33 5.81 16.49
N ALA A 26 4.46 6.44 17.68
CA ALA A 26 5.29 7.63 17.85
C ALA A 26 6.79 7.32 17.78
N ARG A 27 7.17 6.06 18.06
CA ARG A 27 8.57 5.61 18.06
C ARG A 27 8.90 4.73 16.86
N ARG A 28 8.06 3.72 16.60
CA ARG A 28 8.30 2.73 15.56
C ARG A 28 7.00 2.07 15.13
N LEU A 29 6.83 1.95 13.82
CA LEU A 29 5.73 1.20 13.22
C LEU A 29 6.20 0.56 11.91
N ASN A 30 5.72 -0.65 11.63
CA ASN A 30 5.79 -1.28 10.32
C ASN A 30 4.39 -1.79 9.96
N ARG A 31 3.84 -1.28 8.86
CA ARG A 31 2.46 -1.60 8.45
C ARG A 31 2.27 -3.08 8.13
N ALA A 32 3.29 -3.76 7.60
CA ALA A 32 3.18 -5.19 7.29
C ALA A 32 3.07 -6.04 8.56
N HIS A 33 3.68 -5.62 9.67
CA HIS A 33 3.54 -6.33 10.93
C HIS A 33 2.13 -6.21 11.50
N GLU A 34 1.63 -4.98 11.64
CA GLU A 34 0.29 -4.73 12.20
C GLU A 34 -0.83 -5.32 11.33
N ALA A 35 -0.65 -5.28 10.01
CA ALA A 35 -1.63 -5.77 9.06
C ALA A 35 -1.53 -7.29 8.83
N CYS A 36 -0.37 -7.92 8.99
CA CYS A 36 -0.16 -9.32 8.61
C CYS A 36 0.66 -10.13 9.61
N ASP A 37 1.90 -9.74 9.91
CA ASP A 37 2.83 -10.65 10.61
C ASP A 37 2.38 -11.01 12.03
N ARG A 38 1.77 -10.08 12.76
CA ARG A 38 1.26 -10.38 14.11
C ARG A 38 0.17 -11.44 14.12
N TRP A 39 -0.61 -11.52 13.04
CA TRP A 39 -1.68 -12.49 12.85
C TRP A 39 -1.19 -13.83 12.30
N ALA A 40 0.01 -13.86 11.70
CA ALA A 40 0.61 -15.07 11.14
C ALA A 40 1.08 -16.09 12.20
N ARG A 41 1.03 -15.74 13.49
CA ARG A 41 1.30 -16.66 14.62
C ARG A 41 0.34 -17.85 14.61
N GLU A 42 -0.91 -17.62 14.24
CA GLU A 42 -1.91 -18.67 14.02
C GLU A 42 -1.91 -19.07 12.54
N ARG A 43 -1.22 -20.17 12.21
CA ARG A 43 -0.92 -20.54 10.82
C ARG A 43 -2.16 -20.84 9.96
N SER A 44 -3.25 -21.28 10.58
CA SER A 44 -4.52 -21.60 9.91
C SER A 44 -5.42 -20.39 9.70
N ARG A 45 -5.08 -19.22 10.27
CA ARG A 45 -5.96 -18.06 10.23
C ARG A 45 -6.04 -17.47 8.82
N VAL A 46 -7.23 -17.53 8.24
CA VAL A 46 -7.51 -16.99 6.90
C VAL A 46 -7.38 -15.47 6.90
N ALA A 47 -6.67 -14.95 5.89
CA ALA A 47 -6.47 -13.51 5.68
C ALA A 47 -7.17 -13.02 4.40
N LEU A 48 -7.10 -13.81 3.33
CA LEU A 48 -7.60 -13.44 2.02
C LEU A 48 -8.30 -14.64 1.38
N VAL A 49 -9.53 -14.41 0.95
CA VAL A 49 -10.22 -15.27 -0.02
C VAL A 49 -10.28 -14.49 -1.32
N TRP A 50 -9.58 -14.98 -2.34
CA TRP A 50 -9.55 -14.36 -3.65
C TRP A 50 -10.42 -15.16 -4.60
N VAL A 51 -11.27 -14.47 -5.36
CA VAL A 51 -12.07 -15.05 -6.43
C VAL A 51 -11.62 -14.41 -7.74
N GLY A 52 -11.20 -15.27 -8.68
CA GLY A 52 -10.77 -14.85 -10.01
C GLY A 52 -11.93 -14.63 -10.97
N ALA A 53 -11.62 -14.09 -12.15
CA ALA A 53 -12.62 -13.76 -13.15
C ALA A 53 -13.30 -15.01 -13.74
N GLY A 54 -12.63 -16.16 -13.71
CA GLY A 54 -13.18 -17.45 -14.14
C GLY A 54 -13.96 -18.17 -13.04
N GLY A 55 -14.16 -17.55 -11.88
CA GLY A 55 -14.85 -18.14 -10.72
C GLY A 55 -13.96 -19.04 -9.85
N GLU A 56 -12.69 -19.21 -10.20
CA GLU A 56 -11.74 -19.92 -9.37
C GLU A 56 -11.51 -19.19 -8.04
N SER A 57 -11.35 -19.94 -6.96
CA SER A 57 -11.11 -19.37 -5.63
C SER A 57 -9.78 -19.86 -5.06
N ARG A 58 -9.05 -18.95 -4.42
CA ARG A 58 -7.83 -19.26 -3.66
C ARG A 58 -7.93 -18.63 -2.28
N THR A 59 -7.66 -19.41 -1.25
CA THR A 59 -7.60 -18.95 0.14
C THR A 59 -6.15 -18.87 0.59
N PHE A 60 -5.78 -17.75 1.20
CA PHE A 60 -4.47 -17.50 1.78
C PHE A 60 -4.62 -17.22 3.28
N THR A 61 -3.79 -17.87 4.07
CA THR A 61 -3.65 -17.56 5.49
C THR A 61 -2.75 -16.35 5.68
N TYR A 62 -2.80 -15.73 6.87
CA TYR A 62 -1.81 -14.71 7.26
C TYR A 62 -0.39 -15.25 7.17
N PHE A 63 -0.18 -16.53 7.50
CA PHE A 63 1.12 -17.19 7.38
C PHE A 63 1.60 -17.28 5.92
N ASP A 64 0.72 -17.63 4.99
CA ASP A 64 1.06 -17.69 3.56
C ASP A 64 1.47 -16.32 3.02
N LEU A 65 0.68 -15.29 3.32
CA LEU A 65 0.94 -13.92 2.90
C LEU A 65 2.24 -13.39 3.51
N ALA A 66 2.48 -13.59 4.81
CA ALA A 66 3.71 -13.18 5.49
C ALA A 66 4.95 -13.85 4.87
N ARG A 67 4.86 -15.14 4.55
CA ARG A 67 5.94 -15.91 3.91
C ARG A 67 6.24 -15.41 2.50
N LEU A 68 5.21 -15.24 1.66
CA LEU A 68 5.37 -14.74 0.29
C LEU A 68 5.92 -13.31 0.28
N ALA A 69 5.38 -12.44 1.14
CA ALA A 69 5.84 -11.06 1.29
C ALA A 69 7.29 -10.99 1.79
N GLY A 70 7.69 -11.88 2.72
CA GLY A 70 9.07 -11.98 3.16
C GLY A 70 10.04 -12.37 2.04
N ARG A 71 9.65 -13.33 1.19
CA ARG A 71 10.45 -13.70 0.00
C ARG A 71 10.62 -12.54 -0.96
N LEU A 72 9.53 -11.84 -1.28
CA LEU A 72 9.57 -10.68 -2.18
C LEU A 72 10.34 -9.51 -1.57
N ALA A 73 10.18 -9.22 -0.28
CA ALA A 73 10.95 -8.18 0.41
C ALA A 73 12.46 -8.45 0.32
N ASN A 74 12.89 -9.70 0.49
CA ASN A 74 14.29 -10.07 0.33
C ASN A 74 14.78 -9.91 -1.12
N ALA A 75 13.94 -10.21 -2.12
CA ALA A 75 14.29 -9.98 -3.52
C ALA A 75 14.43 -8.47 -3.82
N LEU A 76 13.46 -7.65 -3.40
CA LEU A 76 13.49 -6.20 -3.56
C LEU A 76 14.71 -5.57 -2.85
N ARG A 77 15.05 -6.05 -1.65
CA ARG A 77 16.27 -5.59 -0.95
C ARG A 77 17.54 -5.87 -1.75
N ARG A 78 17.64 -7.02 -2.41
CA ARG A 78 18.79 -7.34 -3.28
C ARG A 78 18.86 -6.47 -4.52
N LEU A 79 17.73 -5.91 -4.96
CA LEU A 79 17.66 -4.90 -6.03
C LEU A 79 17.96 -3.48 -5.52
N GLY A 80 18.36 -3.32 -4.26
CA GLY A 80 18.73 -2.03 -3.67
C GLY A 80 17.57 -1.28 -3.02
N ILE A 81 16.35 -1.83 -3.01
CA ILE A 81 15.19 -1.15 -2.41
C ILE A 81 15.29 -1.14 -0.89
N GLY A 82 15.24 0.06 -0.31
CA GLY A 82 15.33 0.32 1.11
C GLY A 82 14.21 1.19 1.66
N ARG A 83 14.42 1.67 2.89
CA ARG A 83 13.45 2.52 3.60
C ARG A 83 13.30 3.86 2.86
N GLY A 84 12.07 4.25 2.59
CA GLY A 84 11.74 5.52 1.91
C GLY A 84 11.68 5.45 0.39
N ASP A 85 12.25 4.39 -0.23
CA ASP A 85 12.12 4.19 -1.67
C ASP A 85 10.66 3.97 -2.07
N ARG A 86 10.30 4.40 -3.28
CA ARG A 86 8.93 4.26 -3.79
C ARG A 86 8.90 3.09 -4.76
N VAL A 87 7.97 2.17 -4.54
CA VAL A 87 7.75 1.01 -5.40
C VAL A 87 6.35 1.12 -5.97
N ALA A 88 6.29 1.46 -7.26
CA ALA A 88 5.04 1.52 -8.00
C ALA A 88 4.62 0.12 -8.46
N ALA A 89 3.32 -0.16 -8.35
CA ALA A 89 2.76 -1.47 -8.64
C ALA A 89 1.53 -1.34 -9.55
N LEU A 90 1.70 -1.70 -10.82
CA LEU A 90 0.59 -1.81 -11.78
C LEU A 90 0.11 -3.26 -11.81
N MET A 91 -0.84 -3.59 -10.96
CA MET A 91 -1.38 -4.93 -10.84
C MET A 91 -2.91 -4.91 -10.71
N PRO A 92 -3.61 -5.89 -11.30
CA PRO A 92 -5.05 -6.03 -11.10
C PRO A 92 -5.35 -6.50 -9.66
N ARG A 93 -6.64 -6.75 -9.35
CA ARG A 93 -7.07 -7.28 -8.05
C ARG A 93 -6.70 -8.77 -7.90
N VAL A 94 -5.41 -9.06 -7.77
CA VAL A 94 -4.84 -10.40 -7.60
C VAL A 94 -4.11 -10.53 -6.24
N PRO A 95 -3.94 -11.74 -5.68
CA PRO A 95 -3.27 -11.93 -4.39
C PRO A 95 -1.87 -11.33 -4.34
N GLU A 96 -1.15 -11.35 -5.45
CA GLU A 96 0.20 -10.82 -5.61
C GLU A 96 0.27 -9.30 -5.32
N ALA A 97 -0.83 -8.55 -5.55
CA ALA A 97 -0.91 -7.14 -5.19
C ALA A 97 -0.80 -6.91 -3.68
N TYR A 98 -1.40 -7.79 -2.87
CA TYR A 98 -1.30 -7.77 -1.41
C TYR A 98 0.08 -8.25 -0.94
N VAL A 99 0.65 -9.26 -1.60
CA VAL A 99 2.02 -9.71 -1.33
C VAL A 99 3.03 -8.59 -1.56
N ALA A 100 2.88 -7.82 -2.66
CA ALA A 100 3.75 -6.71 -2.98
C ALA A 100 3.62 -5.55 -1.98
N SER A 101 2.41 -5.16 -1.60
CA SER A 101 2.21 -4.08 -0.62
C SER A 101 2.83 -4.44 0.73
N LEU A 102 2.60 -5.67 1.21
CA LEU A 102 3.22 -6.20 2.43
C LEU A 102 4.75 -6.25 2.32
N ALA A 103 5.30 -6.73 1.20
CA ALA A 103 6.75 -6.81 0.98
C ALA A 103 7.43 -5.42 1.01
N VAL A 104 6.83 -4.44 0.35
CA VAL A 104 7.31 -3.06 0.30
C VAL A 104 7.23 -2.43 1.70
N TRP A 105 6.12 -2.62 2.42
CA TRP A 105 6.01 -2.13 3.79
C TRP A 105 6.99 -2.82 4.76
N LYS A 106 7.29 -4.12 4.59
CA LYS A 106 8.34 -4.81 5.39
C LYS A 106 9.70 -4.12 5.27
N LEU A 107 10.03 -3.57 4.09
CA LEU A 107 11.28 -2.83 3.88
C LEU A 107 11.25 -1.40 4.45
N GLY A 108 10.08 -0.91 4.86
CA GLY A 108 9.88 0.50 5.16
C GLY A 108 9.87 1.38 3.90
N ALA A 109 9.68 0.77 2.74
CA ALA A 109 9.49 1.46 1.47
C ALA A 109 8.02 1.92 1.33
N VAL A 110 7.77 2.79 0.36
CA VAL A 110 6.47 3.40 0.07
C VAL A 110 5.82 2.64 -1.10
N PHE A 111 4.74 1.92 -0.82
CA PHE A 111 3.94 1.24 -1.84
C PHE A 111 3.05 2.25 -2.57
N VAL A 112 3.13 2.26 -3.91
CA VAL A 112 2.36 3.16 -4.78
C VAL A 112 1.48 2.31 -5.71
N PRO A 113 0.20 2.08 -5.36
CA PRO A 113 -0.70 1.31 -6.21
C PRO A 113 -1.08 2.12 -7.45
N LEU A 114 -1.00 1.47 -8.61
CA LEU A 114 -1.45 2.03 -9.88
C LEU A 114 -2.69 1.29 -10.36
N PHE A 115 -3.68 2.05 -10.80
CA PHE A 115 -4.93 1.50 -11.31
C PHE A 115 -4.70 0.86 -12.69
N THR A 116 -5.18 -0.36 -12.91
CA THR A 116 -5.01 -1.03 -14.21
C THR A 116 -6.03 -0.61 -15.27
N GLY A 117 -7.05 0.18 -14.91
CA GLY A 117 -8.11 0.59 -15.83
C GLY A 117 -7.84 1.91 -16.56
N PHE A 118 -6.59 2.36 -16.67
CA PHE A 118 -6.29 3.62 -17.35
C PHE A 118 -6.58 3.62 -18.88
N GLY A 119 -6.89 2.46 -19.49
CA GLY A 119 -7.16 2.38 -20.92
C GLY A 119 -5.97 2.83 -21.78
N PRO A 120 -6.19 3.32 -23.02
CA PRO A 120 -5.11 3.82 -23.87
C PRO A 120 -4.41 5.08 -23.30
N GLU A 121 -4.99 5.73 -22.30
CA GLU A 121 -4.41 6.86 -21.57
C GLU A 121 -3.57 6.43 -20.35
N ALA A 122 -3.17 5.16 -20.29
CA ALA A 122 -2.27 4.68 -19.25
C ALA A 122 -0.96 5.49 -19.22
N PRO A 123 -0.51 5.91 -18.01
CA PRO A 123 0.77 6.58 -17.88
C PRO A 123 1.88 5.65 -18.37
N ARG A 124 2.61 6.10 -19.40
CA ARG A 124 3.76 5.38 -19.97
C ARG A 124 4.99 5.48 -19.08
N GLU A 125 5.05 6.53 -18.28
CA GLU A 125 6.13 6.84 -17.36
C GLU A 125 5.55 7.38 -16.06
N ILE A 126 6.26 7.12 -14.96
CA ILE A 126 5.91 7.63 -13.64
C ILE A 126 7.13 8.30 -13.07
N GLU A 127 7.03 9.62 -12.91
CA GLU A 127 8.03 10.42 -12.26
C GLU A 127 7.58 10.78 -10.84
N PHE A 128 8.47 10.57 -9.86
CA PHE A 128 8.26 11.02 -8.49
C PHE A 128 8.91 12.38 -8.28
N VAL A 129 8.11 13.44 -8.36
CA VAL A 129 8.59 14.81 -8.15
C VAL A 129 8.54 15.22 -6.66
N PRO A 130 9.50 16.02 -6.16
CA PRO A 130 9.50 16.51 -4.77
C PRO A 130 8.27 17.37 -4.43
N SER A 131 7.76 18.11 -5.41
CA SER A 131 6.56 18.91 -5.27
C SER A 131 5.80 19.01 -6.58
N LEU A 132 4.48 19.13 -6.50
CA LEU A 132 3.63 19.41 -7.65
C LEU A 132 3.40 20.93 -7.74
N PRO A 133 3.29 21.50 -8.96
CA PRO A 133 2.95 22.90 -9.12
C PRO A 133 1.55 23.15 -8.57
N ARG A 134 1.43 24.14 -7.67
CA ARG A 134 0.20 24.47 -6.97
C ARG A 134 -0.14 25.95 -7.12
N THR A 135 -1.43 26.27 -7.07
CA THR A 135 -1.91 27.64 -6.85
C THR A 135 -1.57 28.10 -5.44
N GLU A 136 -1.73 29.39 -5.14
CA GLU A 136 -1.62 29.92 -3.77
C GLU A 136 -2.57 29.21 -2.80
N SER A 137 -3.76 28.79 -3.28
CA SER A 137 -4.72 27.98 -2.52
C SER A 137 -4.38 26.48 -2.44
N GLY A 138 -3.23 26.05 -2.96
CA GLY A 138 -2.73 24.66 -2.89
C GLY A 138 -3.30 23.70 -3.95
N LYS A 139 -4.14 24.17 -4.89
CA LYS A 139 -4.69 23.32 -5.95
C LYS A 139 -3.61 22.99 -6.98
N ILE A 140 -3.51 21.72 -7.38
CA ILE A 140 -2.56 21.28 -8.40
C ILE A 140 -2.87 21.95 -9.75
N GLN A 141 -1.86 22.57 -10.35
CA GLN A 141 -1.95 23.25 -11.66
C GLN A 141 -1.82 22.23 -12.81
N ARG A 142 -2.87 21.44 -13.04
CA ARG A 142 -2.88 20.37 -14.07
C ARG A 142 -2.58 20.85 -15.49
N ALA A 143 -2.98 22.07 -15.84
CA ALA A 143 -2.70 22.65 -17.15
C ALA A 143 -1.21 22.92 -17.40
N LEU A 144 -0.43 23.18 -16.34
CA LEU A 144 1.01 23.30 -16.44
C LEU A 144 1.65 21.92 -16.65
N LEU A 145 1.24 20.94 -15.85
CA LEU A 145 1.71 19.56 -15.96
C LEU A 145 1.47 18.96 -17.35
N ARG A 146 0.29 19.18 -17.95
CA ARG A 146 -0.01 18.72 -19.32
C ARG A 146 0.88 19.39 -20.37
N ARG A 147 1.16 20.68 -20.22
CA ARG A 147 2.07 21.42 -21.12
C ARG A 147 3.51 20.91 -21.01
N GLN A 148 3.97 20.65 -19.78
CA GLN A 148 5.28 20.05 -19.53
C GLN A 148 5.39 18.66 -20.16
N ALA A 149 4.41 17.78 -19.92
CA ALA A 149 4.39 16.44 -20.51
C ALA A 149 4.40 16.47 -22.06
N ALA A 150 3.59 17.35 -22.67
CA ALA A 150 3.58 17.51 -24.12
C ALA A 150 4.92 18.01 -24.68
N ALA A 151 5.59 18.93 -23.98
CA ALA A 151 6.91 19.43 -24.37
C ALA A 151 7.98 18.33 -24.27
N SER A 152 7.98 17.52 -23.21
CA SER A 152 8.90 16.39 -23.04
C SER A 152 8.68 15.30 -24.08
N SER A 153 7.43 14.97 -24.42
CA SER A 153 7.12 13.98 -25.47
C SER A 153 7.50 14.44 -26.89
N ALA A 154 7.65 15.75 -27.13
CA ALA A 154 8.10 16.27 -28.43
C ALA A 154 9.64 16.30 -28.57
N GLN A 155 10.36 16.10 -27.47
CA GLN A 155 11.83 16.13 -27.41
C GLN A 155 12.46 14.73 -27.37
N ALA A 156 11.65 13.67 -27.24
CA ALA A 156 12.03 12.26 -27.20
C ALA A 156 11.71 11.57 -28.53
#